data_AF-A0A7S3M2L3-F1
#
_entry.id   AF-A0A7S3M2L3-F1
#
_cell.length_a   1.000
_cell.length_b   1.000
_cell.length_c   1.000
_cell.angle_alpha   90.00
_cell.angle_beta   90.00
_cell.angle_gamma   90.00
#
_symmetry.space_group_name_H-M   'P 1'
#
loop_
_entity.id
_entity.type
_entity.pdbx_description
1 polymer ?
#
loop_
_entity_poly.entity_id
_entity_poly.type
_entity_poly.pdbx_seq_one_letter_code
_entity_poly.pdbx_strand_id
1 'polypeptide(L)'
;ANPPRLQSNLEFVAAFRHPTRLNGEDAYFLTALQSAIAFVKDASPKALEVSEEEFKRLCAQSVEEAHEQERLDAVDRSALHDDAGGDVGDEDRIPEEEA
;
A
#
# COMPACT_ATOMS: atom_id res chain seq x y z
N ALA A 1 1.53 0.30 9.63
CA ALA A 1 0.95 1.40 8.83
C ALA A 1 1.21 1.25 7.32
N ASN A 2 2.39 0.78 6.88
CA ASN A 2 2.77 0.56 5.45
C ASN A 2 2.06 1.49 4.44
N PRO A 3 2.17 2.82 4.59
CA PRO A 3 1.39 3.74 3.79
C PRO A 3 1.85 3.68 2.31
N PRO A 4 0.92 3.66 1.35
CA PRO A 4 1.26 3.62 -0.05
C PRO A 4 2.04 4.87 -0.46
N ARG A 5 3.01 4.70 -1.37
CA ARG A 5 3.81 5.80 -1.96
C ARG A 5 4.53 6.67 -0.92
N LEU A 6 4.93 6.09 0.22
CA LEU A 6 5.59 6.79 1.32
C LEU A 6 6.77 7.66 0.86
N GLN A 7 7.68 7.09 0.06
CA GLN A 7 8.86 7.80 -0.45
C GLN A 7 8.45 9.05 -1.26
N SER A 8 7.56 8.89 -2.23
CA SER A 8 7.11 9.98 -3.09
C SER A 8 6.37 11.07 -2.31
N ASN A 9 5.55 10.69 -1.32
CA ASN A 9 4.85 11.65 -0.46
C ASN A 9 5.85 12.49 0.36
N LEU A 10 6.90 11.86 0.87
CA LEU A 10 7.94 12.52 1.64
C LEU A 10 8.72 13.53 0.79
N GLU A 11 9.15 13.10 -0.40
CA GLU A 11 9.86 13.95 -1.37
C GLU A 11 8.99 15.14 -1.80
N PHE A 12 7.69 14.89 -2.03
CA PHE A 12 6.74 15.94 -2.37
C PHE A 12 6.65 17.00 -1.28
N VAL A 13 6.50 16.60 -0.01
CA VAL A 13 6.46 17.54 1.10
C VAL A 13 7.78 18.30 1.22
N ALA A 14 8.92 17.62 1.12
CA ALA A 14 10.23 18.26 1.20
C ALA A 14 10.48 19.29 0.09
N ALA A 15 9.98 19.05 -1.12
CA ALA A 15 10.21 19.91 -2.28
C ALA A 15 9.18 21.06 -2.41
N PHE A 16 7.92 20.83 -2.05
CA PHE A 16 6.82 21.74 -2.39
C PHE A 16 6.09 22.35 -1.19
N ARG A 17 6.40 21.94 0.05
CA ARG A 17 5.82 22.59 1.23
C ARG A 17 6.31 24.04 1.32
N HIS A 18 5.39 24.97 1.59
CA HIS A 18 5.74 26.37 1.77
C HIS A 18 6.78 26.53 2.91
N PRO A 19 7.93 27.21 2.68
CA PRO A 19 9.04 27.25 3.64
C PRO A 19 8.66 27.83 5.02
N THR A 20 7.76 28.81 5.07
CA THR A 20 7.29 29.38 6.35
C THR A 20 6.41 28.41 7.16
N ARG A 21 6.01 27.28 6.57
CA ARG A 21 5.24 26.20 7.20
C ARG A 21 6.02 24.89 7.28
N LEU A 22 7.35 24.94 7.09
CA LEU A 22 8.25 23.81 7.26
C LEU A 22 9.44 24.28 8.11
N ASN A 23 9.16 24.62 9.36
CA ASN A 23 10.14 25.05 10.36
C ASN A 23 9.75 24.49 11.73
N GLY A 24 10.64 24.63 12.71
CA GLY A 24 10.40 24.15 14.07
C GLY A 24 10.04 22.67 14.10
N GLU A 25 8.93 22.34 14.75
CA GLU A 25 8.43 20.96 14.91
C GLU A 25 8.11 20.29 13.57
N ASP A 26 7.52 21.01 12.61
CA ASP A 26 7.16 20.44 11.30
C ASP A 26 8.40 19.93 10.55
N ALA A 27 9.50 20.71 10.58
CA ALA A 27 10.76 20.33 9.95
C ALA A 27 11.46 19.19 10.72
N TYR A 28 11.37 19.22 12.06
CA TYR A 28 11.90 18.15 12.91
C TYR A 28 11.22 16.81 12.60
N PHE A 29 9.89 16.76 12.55
CA PHE A 29 9.16 15.53 12.25
C PHE A 29 9.40 15.03 10.83
N LEU A 30 9.52 15.92 9.84
CA LEU A 30 9.90 15.52 8.49
C LEU A 30 11.28 14.83 8.48
N THR A 31 12.25 15.39 9.21
CA THR A 31 13.60 14.83 9.34
C THR A 31 13.61 13.50 10.09
N ALA A 32 12.80 13.39 11.15
CA ALA A 32 12.63 12.14 11.89
C ALA A 32 12.01 11.05 11.00
N LEU A 33 11.02 11.40 10.18
CA LEU A 33 10.41 10.49 9.22
C LEU A 33 11.37 10.08 8.10
N GLN A 34 12.17 11.00 7.58
CA GLN A 34 13.26 10.69 6.64
C GLN A 34 14.26 9.70 7.23
N SER A 35 14.67 9.90 8.48
CA SER A 35 15.57 9.00 9.21
C SER A 35 14.95 7.62 9.41
N ALA A 36 13.67 7.54 9.76
CA ALA A 36 12.96 6.28 9.93
C ALA A 36 12.88 5.49 8.61
N ILE A 37 12.62 6.16 7.48
CA ILE A 37 12.60 5.53 6.16
C ILE A 37 13.98 5.01 5.77
N ALA A 38 15.04 5.80 6.01
CA ALA A 38 16.41 5.37 5.77
C ALA A 38 16.75 4.12 6.61
N PHE A 39 16.40 4.12 7.90
CA PHE A 39 16.60 2.98 8.78
C PHE A 39 15.91 1.70 8.27
N VAL A 40 14.66 1.78 7.82
CA VAL A 40 13.93 0.61 7.30
C VAL A 40 14.58 0.07 6.01
N LYS A 41 15.10 0.93 5.14
CA LYS A 41 15.80 0.51 3.90
C LYS A 41 17.10 -0.22 4.18
N ASP A 42 17.85 0.27 5.17
CA ASP A 42 19.16 -0.25 5.54
C ASP A 42 19.10 -1.21 6.75
N ALA A 43 17.89 -1.64 7.12
CA ALA A 43 17.66 -2.50 8.28
C ALA A 43 18.46 -3.81 8.13
N SER A 44 19.20 -4.14 9.18
CA SER A 44 20.07 -5.31 9.21
C SER A 44 19.97 -6.00 10.58
N PRO A 45 20.40 -7.28 10.70
CA PRO A 45 20.38 -7.98 11.99
C PRO A 45 21.08 -7.19 13.09
N LYS A 46 22.22 -6.58 12.76
CA LYS A 46 22.98 -5.72 13.68
C LYS A 46 22.21 -4.47 14.10
N ALA A 47 21.57 -3.78 13.16
CA ALA A 47 20.80 -2.56 13.45
C ALA A 47 19.55 -2.83 14.30
N LEU A 48 19.04 -4.06 14.24
CA LEU A 48 17.89 -4.54 15.01
C LEU A 48 18.29 -5.32 16.28
N GLU A 49 19.59 -5.45 16.55
CA GLU A 49 20.14 -6.17 17.69
C GLU A 49 19.69 -7.64 17.78
N VAL A 50 19.54 -8.31 16.63
CA VAL A 50 19.18 -9.73 16.52
C VAL A 50 20.29 -10.55 15.85
N SER A 51 20.29 -11.86 16.09
CA SER A 51 21.21 -12.77 15.40
C SER A 51 20.88 -12.88 13.91
N GLU A 52 21.87 -13.21 13.08
CA GLU A 52 21.64 -13.43 11.65
C GLU A 52 20.67 -14.58 11.38
N GLU A 53 20.76 -15.65 12.17
CA GLU A 53 19.91 -16.85 12.02
C GLU A 53 18.45 -16.50 12.31
N GLU A 54 18.20 -15.79 13.41
CA GLU A 54 16.86 -15.35 13.79
C GLU A 54 16.29 -14.37 12.77
N PHE A 55 17.07 -13.39 12.32
CA PHE A 55 16.63 -12.45 11.29
C PHE A 55 16.21 -13.17 10.00
N LYS A 56 17.04 -14.09 9.49
CA LYS A 56 16.73 -14.86 8.27
C LYS A 56 15.48 -15.72 8.44
N ARG A 57 15.33 -16.39 9.61
CA ARG A 57 14.16 -17.21 9.93
C ARG A 57 12.88 -16.36 9.93
N LEU A 58 12.90 -15.22 10.61
CA LEU A 58 11.75 -14.31 10.68
C LEU A 58 11.41 -13.71 9.31
N CYS A 59 12.40 -13.29 8.52
CA CYS A 59 12.15 -12.79 7.16
C CYS A 59 11.52 -13.84 6.25
N ALA A 60 12.01 -15.09 6.29
CA ALA A 60 11.44 -16.17 5.49
C ALA A 60 9.98 -16.45 5.87
N GLN A 61 9.70 -16.51 7.18
CA GLN A 61 8.34 -16.68 7.69
C GLN A 61 7.40 -15.56 7.22
N SER A 62 7.82 -14.30 7.35
CA SER A 62 7.01 -13.15 6.93
C SER A 62 6.72 -13.13 5.43
N VAL A 63 7.65 -13.60 4.59
CA VAL A 63 7.44 -13.70 3.14
C VAL A 63 6.42 -14.78 2.81
N GLU A 64 6.50 -15.94 3.47
CA GLU A 64 5.53 -17.03 3.29
C GLU A 64 4.11 -16.58 3.71
N GLU A 65 3.99 -15.93 4.87
CA GLU A 65 2.73 -15.37 5.35
C GLU A 65 2.15 -14.32 4.39
N ALA A 66 3.00 -13.45 3.81
CA ALA A 66 2.56 -12.45 2.84
C ALA A 66 2.04 -13.07 1.54
N HIS A 67 2.71 -14.11 1.02
CA HIS A 67 2.25 -14.82 -0.16
C HIS A 67 0.92 -15.54 0.06
N GLU A 68 0.74 -16.17 1.22
CA GLU A 68 -0.53 -16.81 1.55
C GLU A 68 -1.64 -15.78 1.70
N GLN A 69 -1.38 -14.65 2.37
CA GLN A 69 -2.37 -13.57 2.47
C GLN A 69 -2.79 -13.05 1.10
N GLU A 70 -1.83 -12.84 0.19
CA GLU A 70 -2.12 -12.41 -1.19
C GLU A 70 -2.96 -13.45 -1.96
N ARG A 71 -2.68 -14.74 -1.77
CA ARG A 71 -3.45 -15.83 -2.37
C ARG A 71 -4.90 -15.84 -1.87
N LEU A 72 -5.10 -15.64 -0.56
CA LEU A 72 -6.43 -15.57 0.05
C LEU A 72 -7.21 -14.33 -0.45
N ASP A 73 -6.56 -13.18 -0.48
CA ASP A 73 -7.15 -11.93 -0.97
C ASP A 73 -7.54 -12.03 -2.47
N ALA A 74 -6.79 -12.80 -3.27
CA ALA A 74 -7.12 -13.05 -4.66
C ALA A 74 -8.36 -13.95 -4.84
N VAL A 75 -8.49 -14.99 -4.01
CA VAL A 75 -9.68 -15.86 -3.99
C VAL A 75 -10.93 -15.06 -3.61
N ASP A 76 -10.87 -14.26 -2.55
CA ASP A 76 -11.98 -13.39 -2.12
C ASP A 76 -12.40 -12.40 -3.22
N ARG A 77 -11.43 -11.76 -3.87
CA ARG A 77 -11.69 -10.83 -4.97
C ARG A 77 -12.32 -11.48 -6.19
N SER A 78 -12.00 -12.75 -6.47
CA SER A 78 -12.65 -13.52 -7.54
C SER A 78 -14.10 -13.89 -7.20
N ALA A 79 -14.39 -14.23 -5.94
CA ALA A 79 -15.74 -14.57 -5.49
C ALA A 79 -16.74 -13.40 -5.61
N LEU A 80 -16.26 -12.15 -5.51
CA LEU A 80 -17.08 -10.94 -5.71
C LEU A 80 -17.43 -10.65 -7.19
N HIS A 81 -16.68 -11.21 -8.15
CA HIS A 81 -16.93 -10.94 -9.58
C HIS A 81 -17.95 -11.90 -10.21
N ASP A 82 -18.22 -13.06 -9.60
CA ASP A 82 -19.10 -14.10 -10.17
C ASP A 82 -20.60 -13.89 -9.84
N ASP A 83 -20.98 -12.92 -8.99
CA ASP A 83 -22.39 -12.66 -8.60
C ASP A 83 -23.11 -11.62 -9.49
N ALA A 84 -22.39 -10.85 -10.32
CA ALA A 84 -22.98 -9.82 -11.20
C ALA A 84 -23.36 -10.34 -12.61
N GLY A 85 -23.52 -11.66 -12.76
CA GLY A 85 -23.81 -12.35 -14.03
C GLY A 85 -25.22 -12.92 -14.09
N GLY A 86 -26.26 -12.10 -13.89
CA GLY A 86 -27.65 -12.57 -14.02
C GLY A 86 -28.66 -11.44 -14.10
N ASP A 87 -28.87 -10.91 -15.31
CA ASP A 87 -30.18 -10.66 -15.95
C ASP A 87 -29.99 -9.69 -17.13
N VAL A 88 -29.80 -10.25 -18.33
CA VAL A 88 -30.05 -9.52 -19.58
C VAL A 88 -31.51 -9.79 -19.92
N GLY A 89 -32.41 -9.04 -19.28
CA GLY A 89 -33.81 -8.94 -19.67
C GLY A 89 -33.96 -7.88 -20.76
N ASP A 90 -34.22 -8.34 -21.99
CA ASP A 90 -34.67 -7.54 -23.13
C ASP A 90 -35.83 -6.60 -22.75
N GLU A 91 -35.56 -5.31 -22.56
CA GLU A 91 -36.58 -4.26 -22.54
C GLU A 91 -36.11 -3.02 -23.34
N ASP A 92 -35.96 -3.17 -24.66
CA ASP A 92 -35.95 -2.03 -25.57
C ASP A 92 -36.74 -2.37 -26.85
N ARG A 93 -38.05 -2.55 -26.67
CA ARG A 93 -39.02 -2.58 -27.77
C ARG A 93 -39.52 -1.16 -28.02
N ILE A 94 -38.87 -0.45 -28.93
CA ILE A 94 -39.38 0.84 -29.46
C ILE A 94 -40.61 0.56 -30.34
N PRO A 95 -41.77 1.19 -30.12
CA PRO A 95 -42.87 1.12 -31.08
C PRO A 95 -42.57 2.06 -32.25
N GLU A 96 -42.68 1.55 -33.47
CA GLU A 96 -42.65 2.38 -34.68
C GLU A 96 -43.93 3.24 -34.72
N GLU A 97 -43.75 4.57 -34.71
CA GLU A 97 -44.82 5.54 -34.90
C GLU A 97 -44.86 5.92 -36.39
N GLU A 98 -45.85 5.37 -37.10
CA GLU A 98 -46.33 5.88 -38.39
C GLU A 98 -47.00 7.25 -38.19
N ALA A 99 -46.51 8.29 -38.89
CA ALA A 99 -47.30 9.28 -39.64
C ALA A 99 -46.41 10.39 -40.22
#